data_AF-A0A2S9F6R2-F1
#
_entry.id   AF-A0A2S9F6R2-F1
#
_cell.length_a   1.000
_cell.length_b   1.000
_cell.length_c   1.000
_cell.angle_alpha   90.00
_cell.angle_beta   90.00
_cell.angle_gamma   90.00
#
_symmetry.space_group_name_H-M   'P 1'
#
loop_
_entity.id
_entity.type
_entity.pdbx_description
1 polymer ?
#
loop_
_entity_poly.entity_id
_entity_poly.type
_entity_poly.pdbx_seq_one_letter_code
_entity_poly.pdbx_strand_id
1 'polypeptide(L)'
;HRAEFCIDKLYSPDSARGRLGLLELRGFEMPPHYQMAMVQSLFVRSLVAWFWDEPLRAPLIRHGANLHGRYLLPHFIIHDIAEVAADLRAHGVEFDTSWLDPFTEFRFPRIGTAVFGGVEIELRGAIEPWNVLGEESTAGGTARYVDSSVERLQVRLIGADRERYIVTVNGHPIPMLATDNPDIQVGGVRYRAWQPPSALHPTITVDGPLRFELVDAISGVSRGGCTYHVSHPGGRSYDTPPVNAVEAESRRGRRFESTGFTAGKADLAGLREKQARQSTDVGAPGILDLRRVRTVLQ
;
A
#
# COMPACT_ATOMS: atom_id res chain seq x y z
N HIS A 1 10.86 -16.81 -7.74
CA HIS A 1 12.13 -16.23 -7.28
C HIS A 1 11.85 -15.46 -5.99
N ARG A 2 12.60 -15.71 -4.90
CA ARG A 2 12.36 -15.13 -3.57
C ARG A 2 13.39 -14.05 -3.18
N ALA A 3 14.28 -13.70 -4.09
CA ALA A 3 15.35 -12.73 -3.89
C ALA A 3 15.31 -11.70 -5.03
N GLU A 4 15.46 -10.42 -4.68
CA GLU A 4 15.54 -9.33 -5.64
C GLU A 4 16.87 -9.37 -6.42
N PHE A 5 17.94 -9.84 -5.78
CA PHE A 5 19.20 -10.21 -6.45
C PHE A 5 19.21 -11.71 -6.77
N CYS A 6 19.27 -12.03 -8.06
CA CYS A 6 19.27 -13.38 -8.58
C CYS A 6 20.64 -13.73 -9.15
N ILE A 7 21.23 -14.80 -8.63
CA ILE A 7 22.53 -15.34 -9.05
C ILE A 7 22.40 -16.55 -10.00
N ASP A 8 21.19 -16.88 -10.44
CA ASP A 8 20.93 -18.05 -11.30
C ASP A 8 21.72 -17.97 -12.61
N LYS A 9 22.00 -16.76 -13.09
CA LYS A 9 22.81 -16.49 -14.30
C LYS A 9 24.27 -16.14 -14.01
N LEU A 10 24.68 -16.11 -12.75
CA LEU A 10 26.07 -15.89 -12.37
C LEU A 10 26.86 -17.14 -12.73
N TYR A 11 26.45 -18.28 -12.17
CA TYR A 11 27.07 -19.58 -12.43
C TYR A 11 26.08 -20.72 -12.13
N SER A 12 25.18 -21.02 -13.08
CA SER A 12 24.29 -22.18 -12.95
C SER A 12 25.09 -23.50 -12.97
N PRO A 13 24.86 -24.42 -12.01
CA PRO A 13 25.50 -25.74 -12.03
C PRO A 13 24.91 -26.64 -13.12
N ASP A 14 23.62 -26.49 -13.44
CA ASP A 14 22.84 -27.42 -14.27
C ASP A 14 23.15 -27.32 -15.77
N SER A 15 23.62 -26.17 -16.25
CA SER A 15 24.01 -26.03 -17.65
C SER A 15 25.07 -24.97 -17.87
N ALA A 16 25.91 -25.17 -18.89
CA ALA A 16 26.88 -24.16 -19.33
C ALA A 16 26.20 -22.86 -19.81
N ARG A 17 24.95 -22.94 -20.33
CA ARG A 17 24.19 -21.78 -20.81
C ARG A 17 23.79 -20.81 -19.69
N GLY A 18 23.69 -21.28 -18.44
CA GLY A 18 23.40 -20.45 -17.27
C GLY A 18 24.62 -19.86 -16.58
N ARG A 19 25.83 -20.00 -17.15
CA ARG A 19 27.09 -19.46 -16.60
C ARG A 19 27.49 -18.18 -17.34
N LEU A 20 26.71 -17.13 -17.15
CA LEU A 20 26.87 -15.88 -17.89
C LEU A 20 27.69 -14.83 -17.13
N GLY A 21 28.05 -15.08 -15.87
CA GLY A 21 28.72 -14.09 -15.03
C GLY A 21 27.85 -12.90 -14.66
N LEU A 22 26.52 -13.04 -14.75
CA LEU A 22 25.56 -11.95 -14.52
C LEU A 22 24.89 -12.06 -13.14
N LEU A 23 24.83 -10.92 -12.45
CA LEU A 23 23.95 -10.69 -11.31
C LEU A 23 22.70 -9.95 -11.80
N GLU A 24 21.51 -10.48 -11.52
CA GLU A 24 20.27 -9.87 -11.98
C GLU A 24 19.50 -9.23 -10.83
N LEU A 25 19.19 -7.94 -10.95
CA LEU A 25 18.26 -7.25 -10.07
C LEU A 25 16.86 -7.31 -10.68
N ARG A 26 15.96 -8.09 -10.05
CA ARG A 26 14.64 -8.46 -10.57
C ARG A 26 13.47 -7.74 -9.87
N GLY A 27 13.76 -6.78 -9.00
CA GLY A 27 12.77 -6.06 -8.20
C GLY A 27 12.08 -4.89 -8.91
N PHE A 28 12.47 -4.55 -10.14
CA PHE A 28 11.90 -3.39 -10.83
C PHE A 28 10.71 -3.75 -11.72
N GLU A 29 9.61 -3.05 -11.50
CA GLU A 29 8.49 -2.99 -12.43
C GLU A 29 8.89 -2.21 -13.69
N MET A 30 8.34 -2.58 -14.85
CA MET A 30 8.59 -1.87 -16.10
C MET A 30 7.92 -0.48 -16.04
N PRO A 31 8.66 0.63 -16.18
CA PRO A 31 8.04 1.95 -16.12
C PRO A 31 7.13 2.20 -17.33
N PRO A 32 6.01 2.92 -17.15
CA PRO A 32 5.08 3.21 -18.24
C PRO A 32 5.61 4.25 -19.24
N HIS A 33 6.72 4.92 -18.93
CA HIS A 33 7.29 6.00 -19.73
C HIS A 33 8.82 5.91 -19.80
N TYR A 34 9.40 6.24 -20.96
CA TYR A 34 10.85 6.12 -21.18
C TYR A 34 11.67 7.02 -20.25
N GLN A 35 11.16 8.20 -19.88
CA GLN A 35 11.84 9.09 -18.93
C GLN A 35 11.95 8.45 -17.53
N MET A 36 10.90 7.76 -17.09
CA MET A 36 10.96 6.98 -15.84
C MET A 36 11.98 5.84 -15.99
N ALA A 37 12.01 5.14 -17.14
CA ALA A 37 13.03 4.12 -17.40
C ALA A 37 14.47 4.68 -17.35
N MET A 38 14.70 5.91 -17.80
CA MET A 38 15.99 6.59 -17.67
C MET A 38 16.34 6.90 -16.21
N VAL A 39 15.39 7.43 -15.42
CA VAL A 39 15.59 7.70 -13.98
C VAL A 39 15.91 6.41 -13.23
N GLN A 40 15.16 5.33 -13.49
CA GLN A 40 15.42 4.02 -12.90
C GLN A 40 16.81 3.48 -13.27
N SER A 41 17.21 3.63 -14.54
CA SER A 41 18.53 3.20 -15.01
C SER A 41 19.65 4.03 -14.37
N LEU A 42 19.45 5.34 -14.24
CA LEU A 42 20.37 6.24 -13.55
C LEU A 42 20.52 5.82 -12.09
N PHE A 43 19.41 5.64 -11.38
CA PHE A 43 19.39 5.22 -9.98
C PHE A 43 20.21 3.95 -9.74
N VAL A 44 19.97 2.90 -10.51
CA VAL A 44 20.72 1.64 -10.39
C VAL A 44 22.21 1.84 -10.70
N ARG A 45 22.54 2.60 -11.75
CA ARG A 45 23.95 2.86 -12.12
C ARG A 45 24.66 3.69 -11.06
N SER A 46 23.99 4.66 -10.45
CA SER A 46 24.51 5.48 -9.36
C SER A 46 24.84 4.63 -8.14
N LEU A 47 23.95 3.73 -7.74
CA LEU A 47 24.21 2.80 -6.64
C LEU A 47 25.38 1.86 -6.95
N VAL A 48 25.44 1.30 -8.17
CA VAL A 48 26.55 0.42 -8.57
C VAL A 48 27.89 1.16 -8.59
N ALA A 49 27.92 2.39 -9.11
CA ALA A 49 29.13 3.22 -9.12
C ALA A 49 29.58 3.55 -7.69
N TRP A 50 28.66 3.99 -6.84
CA TRP A 50 28.97 4.26 -5.43
C TRP A 50 29.51 3.01 -4.73
N PHE A 51 28.82 1.87 -4.79
CA PHE A 51 29.24 0.66 -4.09
C PHE A 51 30.52 0.02 -4.67
N TRP A 52 30.90 0.36 -5.90
CA TRP A 52 32.17 -0.04 -6.48
C TRP A 52 33.34 0.70 -5.81
N ASP A 53 33.20 2.02 -5.63
CA ASP A 53 34.23 2.85 -5.01
C ASP A 53 34.25 2.67 -3.49
N GLU A 54 33.08 2.62 -2.86
CA GLU A 54 32.90 2.44 -1.42
C GLU A 54 31.86 1.34 -1.12
N PRO A 55 32.29 0.08 -0.94
CA PRO A 55 31.39 -1.02 -0.64
C PRO A 55 30.60 -0.78 0.65
N LEU A 56 29.26 -0.86 0.57
CA LEU A 56 28.39 -0.72 1.74
C LEU A 56 28.56 -1.91 2.71
N ARG A 57 29.10 -1.65 3.89
CA ARG A 57 29.38 -2.66 4.95
C ARG A 57 28.49 -2.47 6.19
N ALA A 58 27.20 -2.18 5.98
CA ALA A 58 26.23 -2.07 7.06
C ALA A 58 25.68 -3.45 7.47
N PRO A 59 25.32 -3.65 8.76
CA PRO A 59 24.62 -4.86 9.18
C PRO A 59 23.22 -4.91 8.56
N LEU A 60 22.74 -6.12 8.25
CA LEU A 60 21.38 -6.32 7.77
C LEU A 60 20.37 -6.03 8.89
N ILE A 61 19.35 -5.23 8.58
CA ILE A 61 18.28 -4.87 9.51
C ILE A 61 17.15 -5.89 9.38
N ARG A 62 16.76 -6.50 10.51
CA ARG A 62 15.59 -7.39 10.57
C ARG A 62 14.33 -6.59 10.90
N HIS A 63 13.59 -6.20 9.87
CA HIS A 63 12.35 -5.42 10.03
C HIS A 63 11.17 -6.21 10.63
N GLY A 64 11.24 -7.54 10.68
CA GLY A 64 10.18 -8.38 11.26
C GLY A 64 8.82 -8.16 10.59
N ALA A 65 7.75 -8.14 11.38
CA ALA A 65 6.38 -7.93 10.86
C ALA A 65 6.19 -6.57 10.17
N ASN A 66 6.98 -5.55 10.54
CA ASN A 66 6.89 -4.22 9.94
C ASN A 66 7.26 -4.21 8.46
N LEU A 67 8.05 -5.19 7.97
CA LEU A 67 8.38 -5.31 6.55
C LEU A 67 7.11 -5.45 5.68
N HIS A 68 6.10 -6.14 6.20
CA HIS A 68 4.78 -6.27 5.56
C HIS A 68 3.74 -5.31 6.13
N GLY A 69 4.15 -4.37 6.98
CA GLY A 69 3.32 -3.36 7.61
C GLY A 69 3.55 -1.98 7.02
N ARG A 70 4.10 -1.09 7.85
CA ARG A 70 4.36 0.32 7.50
C ARG A 70 5.24 0.48 6.27
N TYR A 71 6.23 -0.41 6.06
CA TYR A 71 7.14 -0.36 4.90
C TYR A 71 6.47 -0.74 3.57
N LEU A 72 5.16 -0.99 3.56
CA LEU A 72 4.36 -1.14 2.35
C LEU A 72 3.33 -0.01 2.18
N LEU A 73 3.34 0.99 3.07
CA LEU A 73 2.51 2.17 2.96
C LEU A 73 3.29 3.30 2.25
N PRO A 74 2.62 4.09 1.38
CA PRO A 74 3.24 5.15 0.60
C PRO A 74 4.11 6.10 1.44
N HIS A 75 3.64 6.57 2.59
CA HIS A 75 4.36 7.57 3.38
C HIS A 75 5.78 7.11 3.75
N PHE A 76 5.91 5.89 4.27
CA PHE A 76 7.20 5.36 4.70
C PHE A 76 8.09 4.99 3.51
N ILE A 77 7.54 4.46 2.42
CA ILE A 77 8.32 4.14 1.22
C ILE A 77 8.87 5.41 0.56
N ILE A 78 8.05 6.46 0.47
CA ILE A 78 8.46 7.74 -0.13
C ILE A 78 9.57 8.40 0.71
N HIS A 79 9.47 8.32 2.04
CA HIS A 79 10.52 8.83 2.92
C HIS A 79 11.82 8.02 2.78
N ASP A 80 11.72 6.68 2.79
CA ASP A 80 12.86 5.77 2.67
C ASP A 80 13.63 5.98 1.35
N ILE A 81 12.94 6.06 0.21
CA ILE A 81 13.62 6.30 -1.07
C ILE A 81 14.18 7.73 -1.19
N ALA A 82 13.59 8.70 -0.48
CA ALA A 82 14.13 10.07 -0.42
C ALA A 82 15.44 10.14 0.38
N GLU A 83 15.59 9.32 1.42
CA GLU A 83 16.85 9.13 2.14
C GLU A 83 17.92 8.53 1.22
N VAL A 84 17.59 7.50 0.44
CA VAL A 84 18.54 6.93 -0.54
C VAL A 84 18.97 7.96 -1.59
N ALA A 85 18.04 8.81 -2.06
CA ALA A 85 18.38 9.90 -2.96
C ALA A 85 19.30 10.95 -2.30
N ALA A 86 19.11 11.21 -1.00
CA ALA A 86 20.00 12.08 -0.23
C ALA A 86 21.40 11.47 -0.06
N ASP A 87 21.50 10.16 0.19
CA ASP A 87 22.77 9.44 0.25
C ASP A 87 23.54 9.52 -1.07
N LEU A 88 22.84 9.37 -2.21
CA LEU A 88 23.47 9.54 -3.53
C LEU A 88 24.07 10.94 -3.70
N ARG A 89 23.37 11.99 -3.28
CA ARG A 89 23.88 13.37 -3.32
C ARG A 89 25.07 13.57 -2.37
N ALA A 90 25.03 12.98 -1.19
CA ALA A 90 26.16 13.00 -0.26
C ALA A 90 27.43 12.33 -0.85
N HIS A 91 27.25 11.38 -1.77
CA HIS A 91 28.32 10.72 -2.52
C HIS A 91 28.60 11.37 -3.89
N GLY A 92 28.17 12.62 -4.10
CA GLY A 92 28.51 13.41 -5.29
C GLY A 92 27.71 13.06 -6.55
N VAL A 93 26.65 12.26 -6.42
CA VAL A 93 25.69 12.02 -7.50
C VAL A 93 24.47 12.91 -7.28
N GLU A 94 24.35 13.97 -8.09
CA GLU A 94 23.21 14.89 -8.07
C GLU A 94 21.91 14.21 -8.55
N PHE A 95 21.31 13.40 -7.69
CA PHE A 95 20.05 12.71 -7.91
C PHE A 95 18.92 13.50 -7.25
N ASP A 96 18.14 14.23 -8.06
CA ASP A 96 17.01 15.01 -7.57
C ASP A 96 15.89 14.08 -7.10
N THR A 97 15.45 14.24 -5.86
CA THR A 97 14.37 13.43 -5.28
C THR A 97 13.07 13.58 -6.07
N SER A 98 12.78 14.75 -6.66
CA SER A 98 11.56 15.01 -7.46
C SER A 98 11.46 14.14 -8.71
N TRP A 99 12.57 13.56 -9.19
CA TRP A 99 12.54 12.60 -10.31
C TRP A 99 11.78 11.30 -9.97
N LEU A 100 11.54 11.05 -8.67
CA LEU A 100 10.79 9.89 -8.18
C LEU A 100 9.28 10.17 -8.07
N ASP A 101 8.83 11.42 -8.18
CA ASP A 101 7.41 11.78 -8.05
C ASP A 101 6.49 11.03 -9.02
N PRO A 102 6.85 10.84 -10.32
CA PRO A 102 6.04 10.03 -11.23
C PRO A 102 5.91 8.56 -10.80
N PHE A 103 6.95 7.99 -10.18
CA PHE A 103 6.90 6.62 -9.64
C PHE A 103 5.94 6.55 -8.45
N THR A 104 5.98 7.58 -7.59
CA THR A 104 5.08 7.70 -6.45
C THR A 104 3.62 7.79 -6.88
N GLU A 105 3.28 8.60 -7.89
CA GLU A 105 1.92 8.68 -8.45
C GLU A 105 1.49 7.42 -9.17
N PHE A 106 2.40 6.79 -9.93
CA PHE A 106 2.10 5.55 -10.64
C PHE A 106 1.87 4.36 -9.70
N ARG A 107 2.76 4.18 -8.72
CA ARG A 107 2.77 3.00 -7.83
C ARG A 107 1.67 3.05 -6.78
N PHE A 108 1.30 4.24 -6.36
CA PHE A 108 0.39 4.48 -5.25
C PHE A 108 -0.66 5.51 -5.67
N PRO A 109 -1.55 5.20 -6.63
CA PRO A 109 -2.48 6.19 -7.14
C PRO A 109 -3.37 6.76 -6.03
N ARG A 110 -3.57 8.09 -6.04
CA ARG A 110 -4.52 8.76 -5.15
C ARG A 110 -5.95 8.33 -5.48
N ILE A 111 -6.66 7.85 -4.46
CA ILE A 111 -8.07 7.44 -4.58
C ILE A 111 -8.97 8.66 -4.43
N GLY A 112 -8.70 9.51 -3.43
CA GLY A 112 -9.46 10.72 -3.18
C GLY A 112 -9.00 11.46 -1.94
N THR A 113 -9.48 12.69 -1.79
CA THR A 113 -9.24 13.55 -0.62
C THR A 113 -10.53 14.25 -0.21
N ALA A 114 -10.70 14.49 1.09
CA ALA A 114 -11.81 15.25 1.65
C ALA A 114 -11.37 16.00 2.91
N VAL A 115 -12.01 17.13 3.21
CA VAL A 115 -11.69 17.96 4.38
C VAL A 115 -12.91 18.04 5.29
N PHE A 116 -12.72 17.72 6.58
CA PHE A 116 -13.78 17.71 7.59
C PHE A 116 -13.32 18.47 8.83
N GLY A 117 -13.94 19.62 9.11
CA GLY A 117 -13.62 20.41 10.31
C GLY A 117 -12.15 20.85 10.39
N GLY A 118 -11.51 21.14 9.25
CA GLY A 118 -10.10 21.56 9.18
C GLY A 118 -9.10 20.40 9.07
N VAL A 119 -9.56 19.14 9.18
CA VAL A 119 -8.73 17.95 9.00
C VAL A 119 -8.87 17.43 7.57
N GLU A 120 -7.75 17.26 6.87
CA GLU A 120 -7.71 16.58 5.57
C GLU A 120 -7.60 15.06 5.77
N ILE A 121 -8.40 14.30 5.02
CA ILE A 121 -8.27 12.85 4.87
C ILE A 121 -7.93 12.53 3.42
N GLU A 122 -6.80 11.87 3.19
CA GLU A 122 -6.42 11.35 1.89
C GLU A 122 -6.40 9.81 1.91
N LEU A 123 -6.96 9.22 0.85
CA LEU A 123 -6.88 7.79 0.57
C LEU A 123 -5.95 7.56 -0.62
N ARG A 124 -4.97 6.67 -0.45
CA ARG A 124 -3.99 6.32 -1.49
C ARG A 124 -3.77 4.82 -1.53
N GLY A 125 -3.67 4.25 -2.73
CA GLY A 125 -3.32 2.82 -2.86
C GLY A 125 -1.99 2.51 -2.18
N ALA A 126 -1.85 1.31 -1.61
CA ALA A 126 -0.64 0.85 -0.94
C ALA A 126 -0.26 -0.54 -1.46
N ILE A 127 0.96 -0.99 -1.16
CA ILE A 127 1.43 -2.30 -1.65
C ILE A 127 0.81 -3.41 -0.80
N GLU A 128 0.17 -4.36 -1.47
CA GLU A 128 -0.28 -5.61 -0.88
C GLU A 128 0.39 -6.79 -1.60
N PRO A 129 1.29 -7.53 -0.93
CA PRO A 129 1.89 -8.73 -1.50
C PRO A 129 0.84 -9.84 -1.56
N TRP A 130 0.55 -10.30 -2.77
CA TRP A 130 -0.38 -11.40 -2.97
C TRP A 130 0.27 -12.75 -2.71
N ASN A 131 -0.52 -13.65 -2.13
CA ASN A 131 -0.08 -15.00 -1.85
C ASN A 131 -0.15 -15.85 -3.11
N VAL A 132 0.93 -16.58 -3.37
CA VAL A 132 0.94 -17.66 -4.35
C VAL A 132 0.32 -18.89 -3.68
N LEU A 133 -0.74 -19.42 -4.26
CA LEU A 133 -1.41 -20.64 -3.80
C LEU A 133 -0.60 -21.89 -4.24
N GLY A 134 -1.10 -23.07 -3.85
CA GLY A 134 -0.53 -24.36 -4.24
C GLY A 134 -0.46 -24.55 -5.76
N GLU A 135 0.35 -25.53 -6.19
CA GLU A 135 0.41 -25.93 -7.59
C GLU A 135 -0.88 -26.64 -8.01
N GLU A 136 -1.44 -26.23 -9.14
CA GLU A 136 -2.59 -26.84 -9.78
C GLU A 136 -2.17 -27.46 -11.11
N SER A 137 -2.57 -28.71 -11.35
CA SER A 137 -2.36 -29.39 -12.63
C SER A 137 -3.30 -28.80 -13.68
N THR A 138 -2.72 -28.27 -14.76
CA THR A 138 -3.43 -27.79 -15.94
C THR A 138 -3.15 -28.71 -17.13
N ALA A 139 -3.93 -28.59 -18.21
CA ALA A 139 -3.76 -29.39 -19.43
C ALA A 139 -2.36 -29.22 -20.09
N GLY A 140 -1.62 -28.16 -19.78
CA GLY A 140 -0.29 -27.87 -20.33
C GLY A 140 0.88 -27.93 -19.34
N GLY A 141 0.65 -28.34 -18.09
CA GLY A 141 1.67 -28.35 -17.03
C GLY A 141 1.11 -27.92 -15.67
N THR A 142 1.96 -27.50 -14.73
CA THR A 142 1.54 -26.96 -13.43
C THR A 142 1.45 -25.44 -13.44
N ALA A 143 0.38 -24.89 -12.89
CA ALA A 143 0.20 -23.46 -12.65
C ALA A 143 0.21 -23.19 -11.15
N ARG A 144 0.59 -21.97 -10.74
CA ARG A 144 0.43 -21.51 -9.36
C ARG A 144 -0.48 -20.30 -9.37
N TYR A 145 -1.68 -20.45 -8.81
CA TYR A 145 -2.65 -19.36 -8.75
C TYR A 145 -2.18 -18.27 -7.77
N VAL A 146 -2.47 -17.00 -8.05
CA VAL A 146 -2.15 -15.88 -7.16
C VAL A 146 -3.46 -15.33 -6.60
N ASP A 147 -3.59 -15.36 -5.28
CA ASP A 147 -4.74 -14.76 -4.59
C ASP A 147 -4.63 -13.23 -4.62
N SER A 148 -5.23 -12.65 -5.64
CA SER A 148 -5.30 -11.21 -5.88
C SER A 148 -6.54 -10.56 -5.28
N SER A 149 -7.24 -11.26 -4.37
CA SER A 149 -8.49 -10.79 -3.77
C SER A 149 -8.32 -9.70 -2.71
N VAL A 150 -7.10 -9.51 -2.21
CA VAL A 150 -6.78 -8.62 -1.09
C VAL A 150 -6.07 -7.39 -1.62
N GLU A 151 -6.49 -6.22 -1.15
CA GLU A 151 -5.82 -4.96 -1.45
C GLU A 151 -5.47 -4.23 -0.15
N ARG A 152 -4.64 -3.20 -0.30
CA ARG A 152 -4.25 -2.30 0.78
C ARG A 152 -4.34 -0.86 0.32
N LEU A 153 -4.78 0.00 1.23
CA LEU A 153 -4.66 1.44 1.09
C LEU A 153 -4.02 2.07 2.33
N GLN A 154 -3.50 3.28 2.17
CA GLN A 154 -3.12 4.17 3.25
C GLN A 154 -4.21 5.24 3.40
N VAL A 155 -4.57 5.49 4.65
CA VAL A 155 -5.28 6.68 5.08
C VAL A 155 -4.26 7.64 5.67
N ARG A 156 -4.26 8.88 5.19
CA ARG A 156 -3.40 9.95 5.70
C ARG A 156 -4.28 11.07 6.24
N LEU A 157 -3.98 11.54 7.44
CA LEU A 157 -4.58 12.72 8.04
C LEU A 157 -3.60 13.88 8.05
N ILE A 158 -4.08 15.09 7.78
CA ILE A 158 -3.34 16.34 8.04
C ILE A 158 -4.19 17.24 8.94
N GLY A 159 -3.56 17.87 9.94
CA GLY A 159 -4.20 18.88 10.79
C GLY A 159 -5.10 18.29 11.89
N ALA A 160 -4.99 16.99 12.14
CA ALA A 160 -5.71 16.31 13.22
C ALA A 160 -4.85 16.19 14.48
N ASP A 161 -5.34 16.72 15.60
CA ASP A 161 -4.78 16.44 16.92
C ASP A 161 -4.80 14.92 17.19
N ARG A 162 -3.64 14.33 17.51
CA ARG A 162 -3.41 12.88 17.60
C ARG A 162 -4.36 12.14 18.55
N GLU A 163 -4.76 12.78 19.63
CA GLU A 163 -5.60 12.16 20.67
C GLU A 163 -7.09 12.54 20.55
N ARG A 164 -7.42 13.47 19.66
CA ARG A 164 -8.77 14.01 19.54
C ARG A 164 -9.63 13.24 18.56
N TYR A 165 -9.05 12.81 17.44
CA TYR A 165 -9.81 12.23 16.34
C TYR A 165 -9.60 10.73 16.23
N ILE A 166 -10.70 10.00 16.04
CA ILE A 166 -10.68 8.57 15.71
C ILE A 166 -11.16 8.44 14.26
N VAL A 167 -10.29 7.96 13.38
CA VAL A 167 -10.70 7.57 12.03
C VAL A 167 -11.20 6.15 12.06
N THR A 168 -12.36 5.92 11.47
CA THR A 168 -12.90 4.57 11.31
C THR A 168 -13.05 4.22 9.83
N VAL A 169 -13.03 2.93 9.52
CA VAL A 169 -13.53 2.38 8.25
C VAL A 169 -14.53 1.28 8.56
N ASN A 170 -15.72 1.37 7.98
CA ASN A 170 -16.83 0.44 8.24
C ASN A 170 -17.11 0.24 9.75
N GLY A 171 -16.98 1.32 10.54
CA GLY A 171 -17.20 1.31 11.99
C GLY A 171 -16.09 0.63 12.81
N HIS A 172 -14.95 0.30 12.19
CA HIS A 172 -13.75 -0.17 12.87
C HIS A 172 -12.69 0.93 12.91
N PRO A 173 -12.11 1.23 14.09
CA PRO A 173 -11.06 2.23 14.20
C PRO A 173 -9.81 1.80 13.45
N ILE A 174 -9.17 2.75 12.77
CA ILE A 174 -7.90 2.56 12.08
C ILE A 174 -6.77 2.89 13.06
N PRO A 175 -5.75 2.01 13.23
CA PRO A 175 -4.60 2.29 14.08
C PRO A 175 -3.68 3.31 13.38
N MET A 176 -3.95 4.60 13.58
CA MET A 176 -3.15 5.68 13.01
C MET A 176 -1.78 5.74 13.68
N LEU A 177 -0.72 5.82 12.88
CA LEU A 177 0.66 6.01 13.32
C LEU A 177 1.03 7.49 13.21
N ALA A 178 1.75 7.97 14.22
CA ALA A 178 2.45 9.23 14.15
C ALA A 178 3.55 9.19 13.08
N THR A 179 3.82 10.34 12.48
CA THR A 179 4.96 10.57 11.58
C THR A 179 5.92 11.58 12.20
N ASP A 180 7.05 11.83 11.52
CA ASP A 180 8.03 12.84 11.93
C ASP A 180 7.45 14.26 11.84
N ASN A 181 6.41 14.45 11.03
CA ASN A 181 5.59 15.66 11.05
C ASN A 181 4.47 15.51 12.11
N PRO A 182 4.39 16.41 13.12
CA PRO A 182 3.38 16.34 14.18
C PRO A 182 1.94 16.38 13.64
N ASP A 183 1.71 17.09 12.54
CA ASP A 183 0.39 17.32 11.94
C ASP A 183 -0.08 16.17 11.06
N ILE A 184 0.81 15.22 10.74
CA ILE A 184 0.53 14.11 9.82
C ILE A 184 0.47 12.79 10.58
N GLN A 185 -0.60 12.03 10.31
CA GLN A 185 -0.79 10.67 10.79
C GLN A 185 -1.14 9.74 9.63
N VAL A 186 -0.68 8.48 9.68
CA VAL A 186 -0.92 7.50 8.62
C VAL A 186 -1.36 6.15 9.18
N GLY A 187 -2.33 5.51 8.54
CA GLY A 187 -2.79 4.17 8.89
C GLY A 187 -3.05 3.35 7.65
N GLY A 188 -2.78 2.05 7.70
CA GLY A 188 -3.07 1.12 6.62
C GLY A 188 -4.40 0.40 6.82
N VAL A 189 -5.12 0.16 5.74
CA VAL A 189 -6.31 -0.70 5.72
C VAL A 189 -6.09 -1.79 4.69
N ARG A 190 -6.11 -3.04 5.16
CA ARG A 190 -6.17 -4.25 4.32
C ARG A 190 -7.61 -4.73 4.25
N TYR A 191 -8.06 -5.03 3.05
CA TYR A 191 -9.46 -5.39 2.80
C TYR A 191 -9.55 -6.37 1.64
N ARG A 192 -10.61 -7.18 1.63
CA ARG A 192 -10.93 -8.01 0.48
C ARG A 192 -11.65 -7.17 -0.57
N ALA A 193 -11.03 -7.02 -1.73
CA ALA A 193 -11.49 -6.21 -2.84
C ALA A 193 -12.50 -6.95 -3.74
N TRP A 194 -12.29 -8.24 -3.97
CA TRP A 194 -13.17 -9.08 -4.81
C TRP A 194 -13.07 -10.56 -4.42
N GLN A 195 -13.84 -11.44 -5.05
CA GLN A 195 -13.88 -12.87 -4.72
C GLN A 195 -13.54 -13.72 -5.95
N PRO A 196 -12.26 -14.05 -6.17
CA PRO A 196 -11.86 -15.00 -7.21
C PRO A 196 -12.38 -16.41 -6.93
N PRO A 197 -12.45 -17.26 -7.97
CA PRO A 197 -12.82 -18.67 -7.80
C PRO A 197 -11.85 -19.43 -6.89
N SER A 198 -10.57 -19.05 -6.87
CA SER A 198 -9.54 -19.60 -5.98
C SER A 198 -8.98 -18.49 -5.08
N ALA A 199 -8.95 -18.72 -3.76
CA ALA A 199 -8.41 -17.79 -2.77
C ALA A 199 -7.96 -18.54 -1.51
N LEU A 200 -7.06 -17.96 -0.72
CA LEU A 200 -6.57 -18.57 0.53
C LEU A 200 -7.69 -18.71 1.57
N HIS A 201 -8.64 -17.76 1.57
CA HIS A 201 -9.77 -17.74 2.51
C HIS A 201 -11.09 -17.55 1.74
N PRO A 202 -11.59 -18.56 1.01
CA PRO A 202 -12.68 -18.39 0.04
C PRO A 202 -14.01 -17.94 0.68
N THR A 203 -14.23 -18.20 1.96
CA THR A 203 -15.48 -17.87 2.69
C THR A 203 -15.57 -16.42 3.17
N ILE A 204 -14.47 -15.67 3.19
CA ILE A 204 -14.49 -14.27 3.60
C ILE A 204 -15.08 -13.42 2.47
N THR A 205 -16.14 -12.66 2.73
CA THR A 205 -16.77 -11.82 1.70
C THR A 205 -16.00 -10.53 1.42
N VAL A 206 -16.36 -9.85 0.34
CA VAL A 206 -15.80 -8.54 -0.05
C VAL A 206 -16.14 -7.49 1.02
N ASP A 207 -15.21 -6.56 1.27
CA ASP A 207 -15.32 -5.53 2.32
C ASP A 207 -15.90 -4.19 1.79
N GLY A 208 -16.27 -4.12 0.51
CA GLY A 208 -16.75 -2.92 -0.16
C GLY A 208 -18.26 -2.62 0.04
N PRO A 209 -18.67 -1.33 0.01
CA PRO A 209 -17.81 -0.15 -0.04
C PRO A 209 -17.09 0.10 1.30
N LEU A 210 -15.93 0.77 1.24
CA LEU A 210 -15.18 1.20 2.42
C LEU A 210 -15.63 2.61 2.81
N ARG A 211 -16.30 2.73 3.95
CA ARG A 211 -16.83 4.00 4.47
C ARG A 211 -15.94 4.51 5.59
N PHE A 212 -15.26 5.63 5.34
CA PHE A 212 -14.36 6.26 6.28
C PHE A 212 -15.07 7.40 7.01
N GLU A 213 -14.87 7.50 8.32
CA GLU A 213 -15.44 8.59 9.13
C GLU A 213 -14.42 9.16 10.11
N LEU A 214 -14.47 10.48 10.30
CA LEU A 214 -13.68 11.20 11.30
C LEU A 214 -14.54 11.48 12.53
N VAL A 215 -14.32 10.74 13.61
CA VAL A 215 -15.06 10.93 14.86
C VAL A 215 -14.26 11.83 15.80
N ASP A 216 -14.88 12.91 16.28
CA ASP A 216 -14.30 13.75 17.34
C ASP A 216 -14.59 13.10 18.69
N ALA A 217 -13.55 12.63 19.38
CA ALA A 217 -13.65 11.90 20.64
C ALA A 217 -14.07 12.78 21.83
N ILE A 218 -14.00 14.11 21.70
CA ILE A 218 -14.46 15.04 22.74
C ILE A 218 -15.98 15.19 22.67
N SER A 219 -16.49 15.53 21.48
CA SER A 219 -17.94 15.72 21.29
C SER A 219 -18.70 14.41 21.07
N GLY A 220 -17.99 13.33 20.73
CA GLY A 220 -18.59 12.03 20.41
C GLY A 220 -19.47 12.06 19.17
N VAL A 221 -19.14 12.88 18.17
CA VAL A 221 -19.89 12.97 16.91
C VAL A 221 -18.94 12.89 15.72
N SER A 222 -19.46 12.37 14.61
CA SER A 222 -18.75 12.38 13.34
C SER A 222 -18.64 13.82 12.80
N ARG A 223 -17.45 14.22 12.35
CA ARG A 223 -17.18 15.50 11.69
C ARG A 223 -17.39 15.44 10.18
N GLY A 224 -17.54 14.23 9.64
CA GLY A 224 -17.70 13.95 8.23
C GLY A 224 -17.05 12.62 7.85
N GLY A 225 -17.21 12.24 6.58
CA GLY A 225 -16.74 10.98 6.08
C GLY A 225 -16.75 10.92 4.56
N CYS A 226 -16.05 9.92 4.03
CA CYS A 226 -15.92 9.66 2.61
C CYS A 226 -16.04 8.16 2.33
N THR A 227 -16.51 7.81 1.14
CA THR A 227 -16.72 6.41 0.73
C THR A 227 -15.82 6.07 -0.45
N TYR A 228 -15.14 4.93 -0.38
CA TYR A 228 -14.44 4.32 -1.49
C TYR A 228 -15.15 3.03 -1.93
N HIS A 229 -15.58 2.98 -3.18
CA HIS A 229 -16.17 1.82 -3.82
C HIS A 229 -15.07 1.03 -4.54
N VAL A 230 -14.82 -0.20 -4.12
CA VAL A 230 -13.76 -1.04 -4.72
C VAL A 230 -14.02 -1.26 -6.22
N SER A 231 -15.27 -1.52 -6.56
CA SER A 231 -15.80 -1.60 -7.93
C SER A 231 -16.66 -0.37 -8.25
N HIS A 232 -17.20 -0.30 -9.47
CA HIS A 232 -18.16 0.75 -9.82
C HIS A 232 -19.34 0.76 -8.83
N PRO A 233 -19.80 1.92 -8.31
CA PRO A 233 -20.85 2.00 -7.29
C PRO A 233 -22.16 1.32 -7.70
N GLY A 234 -22.48 1.34 -9.00
CA GLY A 234 -23.64 0.64 -9.56
C GLY A 234 -23.49 -0.88 -9.72
N GLY A 235 -22.41 -1.49 -9.22
CA GLY A 235 -22.14 -2.93 -9.34
C GLY A 235 -21.87 -3.41 -10.77
N ARG A 236 -21.64 -2.48 -11.72
CA ARG A 236 -21.43 -2.79 -13.14
C ARG A 236 -19.95 -3.03 -13.42
N SER A 237 -19.65 -4.13 -14.11
CA SER A 237 -18.42 -4.24 -14.89
C SER A 237 -18.52 -3.39 -16.14
N TYR A 238 -17.40 -2.85 -16.61
CA TYR A 238 -17.35 -2.24 -17.93
C TYR A 238 -17.19 -3.34 -18.97
N ASP A 239 -18.03 -3.34 -20.01
CA ASP A 239 -17.97 -4.33 -21.10
C ASP A 239 -16.72 -4.19 -21.96
N THR A 240 -16.14 -2.98 -21.99
CA THR A 240 -14.94 -2.66 -22.78
C THR A 240 -13.84 -2.05 -21.92
N PRO A 241 -12.56 -2.30 -22.26
CA PRO A 241 -11.45 -1.52 -21.75
C PRO A 241 -11.67 -0.01 -21.97
N PRO A 242 -11.06 0.86 -21.15
CA PRO A 242 -11.13 2.30 -21.39
C PRO A 242 -10.48 2.65 -22.73
N VAL A 243 -11.11 3.55 -23.50
CA VAL A 243 -10.61 3.97 -24.81
C VAL A 243 -9.33 4.79 -24.72
N ASN A 244 -9.08 5.42 -23.58
CA ASN A 244 -7.89 6.22 -23.31
C ASN A 244 -7.66 6.39 -21.78
N ALA A 245 -6.54 7.03 -21.43
CA ALA A 245 -6.17 7.28 -20.04
C ALA A 245 -7.17 8.17 -19.28
N VAL A 246 -7.77 9.15 -19.95
CA VAL A 246 -8.76 10.08 -19.36
C VAL A 246 -10.03 9.34 -18.97
N GLU A 247 -10.52 8.44 -19.81
CA GLU A 247 -11.67 7.60 -19.47
C GLU A 247 -11.31 6.67 -18.31
N ALA A 248 -10.13 6.03 -18.34
CA ALA A 248 -9.67 5.17 -17.24
C ALA A 248 -9.61 5.94 -15.91
N GLU A 249 -9.12 7.18 -15.93
CA GLU A 249 -9.06 8.07 -14.77
C GLU A 249 -10.45 8.49 -14.30
N SER A 250 -11.35 8.85 -15.21
CA SER A 250 -12.75 9.16 -14.88
C SER A 250 -13.46 7.98 -14.22
N ARG A 251 -13.27 6.76 -14.76
CA ARG A 251 -13.80 5.51 -14.19
C ARG A 251 -13.26 5.28 -12.77
N ARG A 252 -11.97 5.57 -12.51
CA ARG A 252 -11.37 5.48 -11.16
C ARG A 252 -11.91 6.55 -10.22
N GLY A 253 -12.03 7.80 -10.66
CA GLY A 253 -12.50 8.93 -9.84
C GLY A 253 -13.93 8.76 -9.33
N ARG A 254 -14.81 8.13 -10.12
CA ARG A 254 -16.20 7.79 -9.71
C ARG A 254 -16.28 6.79 -8.56
N ARG A 255 -15.17 6.17 -8.17
CA ARG A 255 -15.13 5.23 -7.03
C ARG A 255 -14.97 5.94 -5.69
N PHE A 256 -14.73 7.26 -5.66
CA PHE A 256 -14.60 8.02 -4.43
C PHE A 256 -15.72 9.04 -4.29
N GLU A 257 -16.33 9.07 -3.11
CA GLU A 257 -17.34 10.05 -2.72
C GLU A 257 -16.87 10.78 -1.46
N SER A 258 -16.76 12.10 -1.51
CA SER A 258 -16.31 12.94 -0.38
C SER A 258 -17.43 13.23 0.64
N THR A 259 -18.49 12.43 0.62
CA THR A 259 -19.69 12.61 1.44
C THR A 259 -20.11 11.28 2.06
N GLY A 260 -20.91 11.38 3.12
CA GLY A 260 -21.47 10.22 3.83
C GLY A 260 -20.82 10.07 5.21
N PHE A 261 -21.64 10.20 6.26
CA PHE A 261 -21.23 10.00 7.64
C PHE A 261 -22.43 9.61 8.49
N THR A 262 -22.15 9.02 9.66
CA THR A 262 -23.17 8.64 10.62
C THR A 262 -23.56 9.86 11.47
N ALA A 263 -24.82 10.30 11.32
CA ALA A 263 -25.35 11.39 12.13
C ALA A 263 -25.64 10.93 13.57
N GLY A 264 -25.52 11.86 14.53
CA GLY A 264 -25.77 11.59 15.95
C GLY A 264 -24.50 11.27 16.73
N LYS A 265 -24.70 10.76 17.97
CA LYS A 265 -23.59 10.40 18.85
C LYS A 265 -23.00 9.06 18.44
N ALA A 266 -21.68 9.03 18.27
CA ALA A 266 -20.92 7.81 18.11
C ALA A 266 -20.79 7.06 19.44
N ASP A 267 -20.81 5.74 19.39
CA ASP A 267 -20.47 4.89 20.53
C ASP A 267 -18.95 4.88 20.75
N LEU A 268 -18.47 5.89 21.47
CA LEU A 268 -17.04 6.02 21.80
C LEU A 268 -16.53 4.87 22.66
N ALA A 269 -17.38 4.28 23.51
CA ALA A 269 -16.99 3.15 24.34
C ALA A 269 -16.72 1.92 23.48
N GLY A 270 -17.64 1.60 22.56
CA GLY A 270 -17.47 0.51 21.60
C GLY A 270 -16.29 0.74 20.65
N LEU A 271 -16.03 1.98 20.21
CA LEU A 271 -14.84 2.28 19.40
C LEU A 271 -13.54 2.05 20.17
N ARG A 272 -13.45 2.49 21.43
CA ARG A 272 -12.28 2.27 22.28
C ARG A 272 -12.07 0.79 22.62
N GLU A 273 -13.16 0.05 22.85
CA GLU A 273 -13.10 -1.39 23.04
C GLU A 273 -12.52 -2.09 21.79
N LYS A 274 -13.00 -1.74 20.59
CA LYS A 274 -12.45 -2.26 19.33
C LYS A 274 -10.97 -1.92 19.18
N GLN A 275 -10.53 -0.69 19.50
CA GLN A 275 -9.11 -0.32 19.48
C GLN A 275 -8.29 -1.20 20.43
N ALA A 276 -8.78 -1.43 21.66
CA ALA A 276 -8.10 -2.28 22.63
C ALA A 276 -7.94 -3.72 22.12
N ARG A 277 -9.01 -4.33 21.57
CA ARG A 277 -8.93 -5.67 20.98
C ARG A 277 -7.97 -5.74 19.79
N GLN A 278 -8.00 -4.75 18.91
CA GLN A 278 -7.07 -4.66 17.77
C GLN A 278 -5.61 -4.54 18.23
N SER A 279 -5.34 -3.83 19.33
CA SER A 279 -3.98 -3.66 19.84
C SER A 279 -3.33 -4.96 20.32
N THR A 280 -4.15 -5.97 20.63
CA THR A 280 -3.68 -7.33 21.00
C THR A 280 -3.52 -8.27 19.80
N ASP A 281 -3.96 -7.88 18.60
CA ASP A 281 -3.83 -8.71 17.42
C ASP A 281 -2.37 -8.79 16.95
N VAL A 282 -1.94 -9.99 16.60
CA VAL A 282 -0.57 -10.28 16.15
C VAL A 282 -0.48 -9.90 14.66
N GLY A 283 -0.41 -8.60 14.40
CA GLY A 283 -0.30 -8.00 13.08
C GLY A 283 0.83 -6.99 12.99
N ALA A 284 1.07 -6.47 11.79
CA ALA A 284 2.01 -5.37 11.64
C ALA A 284 1.40 -4.08 12.20
N PRO A 285 2.11 -3.34 13.08
CA PRO A 285 1.65 -2.07 13.62
C PRO A 285 1.12 -1.11 12.54
N GLY A 286 0.05 -0.42 12.88
CA GLY A 286 -0.56 0.59 12.01
C GLY A 286 -1.37 0.02 10.84
N ILE A 287 -1.66 -1.28 10.82
CA ILE A 287 -2.49 -1.92 9.80
C ILE A 287 -3.77 -2.48 10.41
N LEU A 288 -4.92 -1.99 9.94
CA LEU A 288 -6.22 -2.62 10.16
C LEU A 288 -6.49 -3.66 9.07
N ASP A 289 -6.69 -4.93 9.44
CA ASP A 289 -7.14 -5.97 8.49
C ASP A 289 -8.63 -6.23 8.68
N LEU A 290 -9.46 -5.74 7.76
CA LEU A 290 -10.92 -5.85 7.82
C LEU A 290 -11.41 -7.30 7.86
N ARG A 291 -10.65 -8.20 7.25
CA ARG A 291 -10.96 -9.63 7.22
C ARG A 291 -10.85 -10.25 8.61
N ARG A 292 -9.89 -9.79 9.42
CA ARG A 292 -9.65 -10.28 10.79
C ARG A 292 -10.62 -9.66 11.79
N VAL A 293 -10.82 -8.35 11.75
CA VAL A 293 -11.71 -7.69 12.73
C VAL A 293 -13.17 -8.13 12.61
N ARG A 294 -13.60 -8.56 11.41
CA ARG A 294 -14.96 -9.09 11.17
C ARG A 294 -15.14 -10.54 11.57
N THR A 295 -14.07 -11.33 11.66
CA THR A 295 -14.16 -12.80 11.81
C THR A 295 -13.54 -13.32 13.10
N VAL A 296 -12.50 -12.66 13.61
CA VAL A 296 -11.70 -13.10 14.76
C VAL A 296 -11.93 -12.21 15.99
N LEU A 297 -12.14 -10.91 15.80
CA LEU A 297 -12.18 -9.92 16.90
C LEU A 297 -13.59 -9.37 17.21
N GLN A 298 -14.64 -10.09 16.82
CA GLN A 298 -16.04 -9.73 17.12
C GLN A 298 -16.32 -9.65 18.62
#